data_AF-A0A327JAD9-F1
#
_entry.id   AF-A0A327JAD9-F1
#
_cell.length_a   1.000
_cell.length_b   1.000
_cell.length_c   1.000
_cell.angle_alpha   90.00
_cell.angle_beta   90.00
_cell.angle_gamma   90.00
#
_symmetry.space_group_name_H-M   'P 1'
#
loop_
_entity.id
_entity.type
_entity.pdbx_description
1 polymer ?
#
loop_
_entity_poly.entity_id
_entity_poly.type
_entity_poly.pdbx_seq_one_letter_code
_entity_poly.pdbx_strand_id
1 'polypeptide(L)' 'MQIISTLEASKILKLDVRTLQKLAKGGKFPAEVCGRVGRKYLFNADALLAYIFSPTVERG' A
#
# COMPACT_ATOMS: atom_id res chain seq x y z
N MET A 1 -11.55 9.77 -1.04
CA MET A 1 -10.87 8.61 -0.41
C MET A 1 -11.30 7.35 -1.13
N GLN A 2 -10.49 6.91 -2.10
CA GLN A 2 -10.77 5.71 -2.87
C GLN A 2 -10.06 4.51 -2.26
N ILE A 3 -10.81 3.51 -1.80
CA ILE A 3 -10.25 2.25 -1.31
C ILE A 3 -10.11 1.27 -2.46
N ILE A 4 -8.90 0.76 -2.65
CA ILE A 4 -8.54 -0.16 -3.71
C ILE A 4 -8.09 -1.51 -3.13
N SER A 5 -8.27 -2.56 -3.91
CA SER A 5 -7.79 -3.89 -3.53
C SER A 5 -6.27 -3.98 -3.68
N THR A 6 -5.67 -5.01 -3.09
CA THR A 6 -4.25 -5.32 -3.31
C THR A 6 -3.92 -5.48 -4.80
N LEU A 7 -4.83 -6.05 -5.62
CA LEU A 7 -4.61 -6.25 -7.05
C LEU A 7 -4.56 -4.91 -7.81
N GLU A 8 -5.43 -3.98 -7.46
CA GLU A 8 -5.45 -2.65 -8.06
C GLU A 8 -4.21 -1.85 -7.65
N ALA A 9 -3.85 -1.91 -6.37
CA ALA A 9 -2.61 -1.31 -5.85
C ALA A 9 -1.36 -1.88 -6.54
N SER A 10 -1.35 -3.18 -6.85
CA SER A 10 -0.24 -3.84 -7.53
C SER A 10 -0.06 -3.33 -8.96
N LYS A 11 -1.16 -3.04 -9.68
CA LYS A 11 -1.12 -2.45 -11.02
C LYS A 11 -0.56 -1.02 -11.00
N ILE A 12 -0.99 -0.21 -10.02
CA ILE A 12 -0.54 1.18 -9.86
C ILE A 12 0.95 1.21 -9.56
N LEU A 13 1.41 0.38 -8.62
CA LEU A 13 2.81 0.35 -8.19
C LEU A 13 3.71 -0.49 -9.10
N LYS A 14 3.13 -1.15 -10.12
CA LYS A 14 3.81 -2.12 -10.98
C LYS A 14 4.59 -3.16 -10.16
N LEU A 15 4.00 -3.62 -9.06
CA LEU A 15 4.55 -4.62 -8.15
C LEU A 15 3.72 -5.90 -8.19
N ASP A 16 4.34 -7.02 -7.87
CA ASP A 16 3.63 -8.27 -7.66
C ASP A 16 2.69 -8.19 -6.46
N VAL A 17 1.47 -8.72 -6.63
CA VAL A 17 0.47 -8.82 -5.56
C VAL A 17 1.04 -9.52 -4.33
N ARG A 18 1.81 -10.60 -4.52
CA ARG A 18 2.41 -11.36 -3.41
C ARG A 18 3.45 -10.54 -2.64
N THR A 19 4.23 -9.72 -3.34
CA THR A 19 5.18 -8.80 -2.73
C THR A 19 4.44 -7.73 -1.93
N LEU A 20 3.38 -7.17 -2.50
CA LEU A 20 2.55 -6.16 -1.85
C LEU A 20 1.91 -6.70 -0.55
N GLN A 21 1.40 -7.94 -0.58
CA GLN A 21 0.85 -8.60 0.60
C GLN A 21 1.90 -8.89 1.67
N LYS A 22 3.13 -9.24 1.28
CA LYS A 22 4.24 -9.41 2.24
C LYS A 22 4.59 -8.09 2.92
N LEU A 23 4.67 -7.00 2.17
CA LEU A 23 4.94 -5.66 2.70
C LEU A 23 3.84 -5.20 3.67
N ALA A 24 2.57 -5.39 3.28
CA ALA A 24 1.43 -5.09 4.15
C ALA A 24 1.40 -5.95 5.42
N LYS A 25 1.66 -7.26 5.30
CA LYS A 25 1.79 -8.16 6.45
C LYS A 25 2.95 -7.77 7.36
N GLY A 26 4.05 -7.28 6.78
CA GLY A 26 5.23 -6.81 7.51
C GLY A 26 5.10 -5.41 8.12
N GLY A 27 3.93 -4.78 8.04
CA GLY A 27 3.71 -3.44 8.62
C GLY A 27 4.49 -2.31 7.94
N LYS A 28 4.91 -2.50 6.68
CA LYS A 28 5.66 -1.47 5.93
C LYS A 28 4.80 -0.29 5.47
N PHE A 29 3.48 -0.43 5.55
CA PHE A 29 2.54 0.63 5.24
C PHE A 29 1.88 1.12 6.53
N PRO A 30 1.77 2.45 6.71
CA PRO A 30 1.04 3.00 7.84
C PRO A 30 -0.46 2.69 7.74
N ALA A 31 -1.16 2.76 8.88
CA ALA A 31 -2.58 2.38 8.98
C ALA A 31 -3.51 3.23 8.08
N GLU A 32 -3.11 4.46 7.75
CA GLU A 32 -3.81 5.34 6.82
C GLU A 32 -3.70 4.89 5.35
N VAL A 33 -2.63 4.15 5.02
CA VAL A 33 -2.33 3.65 3.66
C VAL A 33 -2.88 2.25 3.46
N CYS A 34 -2.69 1.35 4.42
CA CYS A 34 -3.08 -0.05 4.31
C CYS A 34 -3.82 -0.52 5.55
N GLY A 35 -4.97 -1.15 5.32
CA GLY A 35 -5.77 -1.78 6.35
C GLY A 35 -6.08 -3.24 6.01
N ARG A 36 -6.20 -4.08 7.02
CA ARG A 36 -6.67 -5.46 6.87
C ARG A 36 -8.16 -5.53 7.18
N VAL A 37 -8.95 -5.95 6.21
CA VAL A 37 -10.38 -6.20 6.37
C VAL A 37 -10.64 -7.69 6.14
N GLY A 38 -10.89 -8.41 7.24
CA GLY A 38 -11.00 -9.86 7.25
C GLY A 38 -9.71 -10.56 6.78
N ARG A 39 -9.78 -11.21 5.62
CA ARG A 39 -8.63 -11.92 5.00
C ARG A 39 -7.95 -11.13 3.88
N LYS A 40 -8.43 -9.91 3.58
CA LYS A 40 -7.93 -9.10 2.46
C LYS A 40 -7.21 -7.86 2.98
N TYR A 41 -6.18 -7.42 2.25
CA TYR A 41 -5.56 -6.12 2.45
C TYR A 41 -6.17 -5.12 1.47
N LEU A 42 -6.61 -4.00 2.01
CA LEU A 42 -7.15 -2.88 1.27
C LEU A 42 -6.21 -1.69 1.42
N PHE A 43 -6.12 -0.89 0.37
CA PHE A 43 -5.24 0.26 0.32
C PHE A 43 -6.05 1.51 0.03
N ASN A 44 -5.70 2.60 0.68
CA ASN A 44 -6.20 3.91 0.30
C ASN A 44 -5.36 4.41 -0.88
N ALA A 45 -5.97 4.59 -2.05
CA ALA A 45 -5.26 4.95 -3.28
C ALA A 45 -4.52 6.29 -3.13
N ASP A 46 -5.20 7.30 -2.56
CA ASP A 46 -4.64 8.63 -2.35
C ASP A 46 -3.43 8.58 -1.41
N ALA A 47 -3.58 7.92 -0.26
CA ALA A 47 -2.50 7.78 0.71
C ALA A 47 -1.37 6.88 0.21
N LEU A 48 -1.67 5.84 -0.59
CA LEU A 48 -0.66 4.97 -1.19
C LEU A 48 0.19 5.73 -2.20
N LEU A 49 -0.44 6.53 -3.06
CA LEU A 49 0.27 7.40 -3.99
C LEU A 49 1.10 8.43 -3.21
N ALA A 50 0.51 9.09 -2.21
CA ALA A 50 1.23 10.02 -1.36
C ALA A 50 2.42 9.35 -0.66
N TYR A 51 2.29 8.13 -0.14
CA TYR A 51 3.39 7.41 0.52
C TYR A 51 4.54 7.06 -0.43
N ILE A 52 4.24 6.81 -1.71
CA ILE A 52 5.21 6.39 -2.71
C ILE A 52 5.86 7.59 -3.41
N PHE A 53 5.07 8.63 -3.69
CA PHE A 53 5.52 9.87 -4.32
C PHE A 53 5.97 10.93 -3.32
N SER A 54 5.70 10.75 -2.02
CA SER A 54 6.30 11.61 -1.00
C SER A 54 7.82 11.40 -1.10
N PRO A 55 8.58 12.46 -1.44
CA PRO A 55 10.01 12.39 -1.44
C PRO A 55 10.39 12.09 0.00
N THR A 56 10.75 10.84 0.29
CA THR A 56 11.48 10.54 1.50
C THR A 56 12.86 11.17 1.30
N VAL A 57 12.93 12.46 1.61
CA VAL A 57 14.12 13.08 2.17
C VAL A 57 14.59 12.11 3.26
N GLU A 58 15.68 11.42 2.96
CA GLU A 58 16.58 10.77 3.90
C GLU A 58 15.96 9.63 4.74
N ARG A 59 15.99 8.41 4.20
CA ARG A 59 16.18 7.23 5.06
C ARG A 59 17.66 7.16 5.42
N GLY A 60 18.03 7.90 6.47
CA GLY A 60 19.30 7.74 7.17
C GLY A 60 19.41 6.40 7.87
#